data_AF-A0A1Q7WR93-F1
#
_entry.id   AF-A0A1Q7WR93-F1
#
_cell.length_a   1.000
_cell.length_b   1.000
_cell.length_c   1.000
_cell.angle_alpha   90.00
_cell.angle_beta   90.00
_cell.angle_gamma   90.00
#
_symmetry.space_group_name_H-M   'P 1'
#
loop_
_entity.id
_entity.type
_entity.pdbx_description
1 polymer ?
#
loop_
_entity_poly.entity_id
_entity_poly.type
_entity_poly.pdbx_seq_one_letter_code
_entity_poly.pdbx_strand_id
1 'polypeptide(L)'
;MLSLTKRFVRRVRDFLAEPALEAIRSGPQCPDTVTQIQLMLTYRRLVEENRPLPRLNEVGFKCHSQTDEDGILLFLFSVIGFAKKLCVELCAGDGIECNTANLILNHGWHGLLVDGDKANVEQGIRFFARSKHTYVYPPRFVCSWVTRGSVDEILSANGFSGEIDLLSLDLVS
;
A
#
# COMPACT_ATOMS: atom_id res chain seq x y z
N MET A 1 -15.15 50.42 2.90
CA MET A 1 -14.14 50.07 1.87
C MET A 1 -12.95 49.26 2.41
N LEU A 2 -12.41 49.51 3.61
CA LEU A 2 -11.20 48.81 4.13
C LEU A 2 -11.37 47.29 4.44
N SER A 3 -12.59 46.78 4.63
CA SER A 3 -12.80 45.35 4.99
C SER A 3 -12.76 44.41 3.78
N LEU A 4 -13.19 44.88 2.61
CA LEU A 4 -13.18 44.10 1.37
C LEU A 4 -11.77 43.89 0.83
N THR A 5 -10.93 44.92 0.88
CA THR A 5 -9.51 44.84 0.48
C THR A 5 -8.71 43.89 1.36
N LYS A 6 -8.94 43.89 2.68
CA LYS A 6 -8.30 42.92 3.60
C LYS A 6 -8.72 41.48 3.30
N ARG A 7 -9.99 41.24 2.96
CA ARG A 7 -10.52 39.90 2.66
C ARG A 7 -10.00 39.38 1.32
N PHE A 8 -9.84 40.26 0.33
CA PHE A 8 -9.26 39.94 -0.97
C PHE A 8 -7.76 39.63 -0.86
N VAL A 9 -6.98 40.46 -0.18
CA VAL A 9 -5.55 40.23 0.05
C VAL A 9 -5.32 38.93 0.82
N ARG A 10 -6.16 38.63 1.82
CA ARG A 10 -6.09 37.36 2.55
C ARG A 10 -6.34 36.17 1.62
N ARG A 11 -7.38 36.22 0.78
CA ARG A 11 -7.67 35.15 -0.21
C ARG A 11 -6.55 34.93 -1.20
N VAL A 12 -5.96 36.00 -1.72
CA VAL A 12 -4.83 35.91 -2.66
C VAL A 12 -3.60 35.34 -1.97
N ARG A 13 -3.29 35.79 -0.75
CA ARG A 13 -2.19 35.24 0.04
C ARG A 13 -2.40 33.77 0.37
N ASP A 14 -3.60 33.39 0.80
CA ASP A 14 -3.92 32.01 1.13
C ASP A 14 -3.81 31.15 -0.15
N PHE A 15 -4.37 31.58 -1.28
CA PHE A 15 -4.24 30.90 -2.59
C PHE A 15 -2.80 30.75 -3.09
N LEU A 16 -1.94 31.75 -2.86
CA LEU A 16 -0.52 31.69 -3.23
C LEU A 16 0.31 30.84 -2.25
N ALA A 17 -0.13 30.71 -0.99
CA ALA A 17 0.54 29.92 0.04
C ALA A 17 0.08 28.46 0.07
N GLU A 18 -1.11 28.14 -0.45
CA GLU A 18 -1.68 26.79 -0.51
C GLU A 18 -0.70 25.78 -1.16
N PRO A 19 -0.10 26.03 -2.35
CA PRO A 19 0.81 25.06 -2.97
C PRO A 19 2.08 24.79 -2.13
N ALA A 20 2.58 25.81 -1.45
CA ALA A 20 3.76 25.67 -0.58
C ALA A 20 3.39 24.95 0.73
N LEU A 21 2.22 25.23 1.29
CA LEU A 21 1.70 24.53 2.47
C LEU A 21 1.34 23.07 2.15
N GLU A 22 0.85 22.80 0.94
CA GLU A 22 0.55 21.47 0.43
C GLU A 22 1.84 20.67 0.19
N ALA A 23 2.89 21.29 -0.37
CA ALA A 23 4.22 20.69 -0.51
C ALA A 23 4.93 20.44 0.84
N ILE A 24 4.65 21.25 1.86
CA ILE A 24 5.17 21.05 3.24
C ILE A 24 4.34 20.00 4.00
N ARG A 25 3.06 19.83 3.66
CA ARG A 25 2.15 18.82 4.26
C ARG A 25 2.27 17.46 3.61
N SER A 26 2.61 17.40 2.33
CA SER A 26 3.05 16.17 1.69
C SER A 26 4.37 15.80 2.33
N GLY A 27 4.37 14.80 3.22
CA GLY A 27 5.60 14.16 3.68
C GLY A 27 6.46 13.67 2.50
N PRO A 28 7.58 12.96 2.75
CA PRO A 28 8.38 12.40 1.67
C PRO A 28 7.48 11.66 0.69
N GLN A 29 7.52 12.11 -0.57
CA GLN A 29 6.63 11.60 -1.60
C GLN A 29 6.93 10.12 -1.84
N CYS A 30 5.87 9.30 -1.92
CA CYS A 30 5.98 7.89 -2.27
C CYS A 30 6.91 7.73 -3.48
N PRO A 31 7.99 6.94 -3.37
CA PRO A 31 8.87 6.66 -4.50
C PRO A 31 8.07 6.02 -5.64
N ASP A 32 8.29 6.47 -6.88
CA ASP A 32 7.62 5.89 -8.04
C ASP A 32 8.04 4.42 -8.26
N THR A 33 7.27 3.70 -9.07
CA THR A 33 7.50 2.27 -9.34
C THR A 33 8.92 1.96 -9.83
N VAL A 34 9.52 2.81 -10.67
CA VAL A 34 10.87 2.60 -11.20
C VAL A 34 11.90 2.74 -10.09
N THR A 35 11.76 3.76 -9.25
CA THR A 35 12.61 3.95 -8.06
C THR A 35 12.51 2.76 -7.10
N GLN A 36 11.30 2.26 -6.83
CA GLN A 36 11.11 1.07 -6.00
C GLN A 36 11.75 -0.19 -6.61
N ILE A 37 11.66 -0.38 -7.93
CA ILE A 37 12.36 -1.48 -8.62
C ILE A 37 13.88 -1.35 -8.48
N GLN A 38 14.43 -0.14 -8.59
CA GLN A 38 15.87 0.11 -8.41
C GLN A 38 16.32 -0.21 -6.97
N LEU A 39 15.52 0.15 -5.96
CA LEU A 39 15.78 -0.22 -4.57
C LEU A 39 15.81 -1.75 -4.40
N MET A 40 14.81 -2.45 -4.92
CA MET A 40 14.75 -3.92 -4.86
C MET A 40 15.98 -4.58 -5.51
N LEU A 41 16.37 -4.12 -6.71
CA LEU A 41 17.57 -4.63 -7.40
C LEU A 41 18.86 -4.32 -6.62
N THR A 42 18.91 -3.16 -5.95
CA THR A 42 20.05 -2.77 -5.11
C THR A 42 20.17 -3.69 -3.90
N TYR A 43 19.08 -3.94 -3.18
CA TYR A 43 19.09 -4.84 -2.03
C TYR A 43 19.46 -6.28 -2.42
N ARG A 44 18.92 -6.77 -3.54
CA ARG A 44 19.31 -8.09 -4.09
C ARG A 44 20.80 -8.18 -4.39
N ARG A 45 21.36 -7.16 -5.04
CA ARG A 45 22.81 -7.08 -5.29
C ARG A 45 23.62 -7.11 -3.99
N LEU A 46 23.19 -6.38 -2.96
CA LEU A 46 23.88 -6.40 -1.66
C LEU A 46 23.90 -7.81 -1.06
N VAL A 47 22.81 -8.57 -1.17
CA VAL A 47 22.75 -9.97 -0.74
C VAL A 47 23.69 -10.85 -1.57
N GLU A 48 23.63 -10.75 -2.90
CA GLU A 48 24.47 -11.52 -3.83
C GLU A 48 25.96 -11.28 -3.63
N GLU A 49 26.35 -10.03 -3.35
CA GLU A 49 27.73 -9.62 -3.10
C GLU A 49 28.17 -9.82 -1.63
N ASN A 50 27.30 -10.36 -0.78
CA ASN A 50 27.51 -10.54 0.66
C ASN A 50 27.95 -9.24 1.36
N ARG A 51 27.33 -8.12 0.98
CA ARG A 51 27.58 -6.78 1.51
C ARG A 51 26.67 -6.50 2.72
N PRO A 52 27.07 -5.59 3.62
CA PRO A 52 26.19 -5.15 4.71
C PRO A 52 24.87 -4.60 4.17
N LEU A 53 23.76 -5.10 4.72
CA LEU A 53 22.42 -4.60 4.44
C LEU A 53 22.12 -3.37 5.32
N PRO A 54 21.29 -2.42 4.82
CA PRO A 54 20.79 -1.33 5.65
C PRO A 54 19.95 -1.85 6.82
N ARG A 55 19.81 -1.03 7.86
CA ARG A 55 18.94 -1.31 8.99
C ARG A 55 17.48 -1.11 8.60
N LEU A 56 16.58 -1.78 9.30
CA LEU A 56 15.15 -1.71 9.03
C LEU A 56 14.58 -0.27 9.10
N ASN A 57 15.09 0.53 10.03
CA ASN A 57 14.68 1.93 10.21
C ASN A 57 15.30 2.90 9.18
N GLU A 58 16.10 2.42 8.23
CA GLU A 58 16.72 3.21 7.17
C GLU A 58 16.03 3.02 5.80
N VAL A 59 15.16 2.01 5.67
CA VAL A 59 14.55 1.60 4.40
C VAL A 59 13.05 1.91 4.30
N GLY A 60 12.44 2.38 5.38
CA GLY A 60 11.03 2.69 5.45
C GLY A 60 10.63 3.86 4.55
N PHE A 61 9.50 3.69 3.85
CA PHE A 61 8.80 4.76 3.14
C PHE A 61 7.30 4.43 3.09
N LYS A 62 6.48 5.46 2.87
CA LYS A 62 5.01 5.35 2.82
C LYS A 62 4.48 5.64 1.42
N CYS A 63 3.63 4.75 0.94
CA CYS A 63 2.84 4.88 -0.28
C CYS A 63 1.36 4.58 -0.03
N HIS A 64 1.08 3.43 0.56
CA HIS A 64 -0.25 2.90 0.85
C HIS A 64 -0.38 2.36 2.28
N SER A 65 0.70 1.95 2.94
CA SER A 65 0.61 1.50 4.33
C SER A 65 0.34 2.68 5.28
N GLN A 66 -0.08 2.40 6.52
CA GLN A 66 -0.35 3.46 7.49
C GLN A 66 0.93 4.17 7.94
N THR A 67 2.04 3.46 8.06
CA THR A 67 3.35 4.01 8.44
C THR A 67 4.39 3.81 7.33
N ASP A 68 5.58 3.28 7.63
CA ASP A 68 6.69 3.11 6.69
C ASP A 68 6.85 1.66 6.18
N GLU A 69 5.81 0.84 6.38
CA GLU A 69 5.82 -0.59 6.08
C GLU A 69 5.99 -0.90 4.58
N ASP A 70 5.57 -0.03 3.66
CA ASP A 70 5.75 -0.27 2.22
C ASP A 70 7.23 -0.46 1.86
N GLY A 71 8.09 0.39 2.41
CA GLY A 71 9.54 0.29 2.21
C GLY A 71 10.16 -0.89 2.95
N ILE A 72 9.67 -1.18 4.15
CA ILE A 72 10.12 -2.33 4.94
C ILE A 72 9.78 -3.65 4.24
N LEU A 73 8.53 -3.81 3.78
CA LEU A 73 8.08 -5.01 3.06
C LEU A 73 8.83 -5.17 1.75
N LEU A 74 9.02 -4.09 0.99
CA LEU A 74 9.83 -4.11 -0.22
C LEU A 74 11.25 -4.60 0.08
N PHE A 75 11.89 -4.06 1.11
CA PHE A 75 13.23 -4.48 1.55
C PHE A 75 13.27 -5.95 1.95
N LEU A 76 12.35 -6.41 2.81
CA LEU A 76 12.28 -7.79 3.27
C LEU A 76 12.16 -8.77 2.11
N PHE A 77 11.20 -8.58 1.19
CA PHE A 77 11.02 -9.44 0.03
C PHE A 77 12.12 -9.31 -1.03
N SER A 78 12.90 -8.23 -1.00
CA SER A 78 14.12 -8.12 -1.81
C SER A 78 15.24 -8.99 -1.27
N VAL A 79 15.30 -9.16 0.06
CA VAL A 79 16.36 -9.90 0.75
C VAL A 79 16.04 -11.39 0.86
N ILE A 80 14.83 -11.74 1.28
CA ILE A 80 14.43 -13.14 1.53
C ILE A 80 13.87 -13.83 0.27
N GLY A 81 13.52 -13.05 -0.76
CA GLY A 81 12.82 -13.54 -1.94
C GLY A 81 11.32 -13.80 -1.68
N PHE A 82 10.65 -14.35 -2.68
CA PHE A 82 9.24 -14.76 -2.63
C PHE A 82 9.05 -15.94 -3.59
N ALA A 83 8.05 -16.79 -3.33
CA ALA A 83 7.72 -17.95 -4.14
C ALA A 83 6.75 -17.60 -5.27
N LYS A 84 5.61 -16.96 -4.95
CA LYS A 84 4.48 -16.82 -5.90
C LYS A 84 3.95 -15.40 -6.03
N LYS A 85 4.41 -14.46 -5.20
CA LYS A 85 3.83 -13.12 -5.01
C LYS A 85 2.36 -13.17 -4.61
N LEU A 86 2.00 -14.09 -3.71
CA LEU A 86 0.67 -14.16 -3.13
C LEU A 86 0.64 -13.36 -1.84
N CYS A 87 -0.29 -12.41 -1.75
CA CYS A 87 -0.56 -11.69 -0.52
C CYS A 87 -2.02 -11.79 -0.09
N VAL A 88 -2.24 -11.77 1.22
CA VAL A 88 -3.55 -11.73 1.85
C VAL A 88 -3.57 -10.56 2.83
N GLU A 89 -4.62 -9.75 2.77
CA GLU A 89 -4.91 -8.67 3.71
C GLU A 89 -6.27 -8.94 4.36
N LEU A 90 -6.26 -9.17 5.68
CA LEU A 90 -7.47 -9.35 6.47
C LEU A 90 -7.77 -8.05 7.22
N CYS A 91 -9.05 -7.63 7.17
CA CYS A 91 -9.50 -6.31 7.63
C CYS A 91 -8.85 -5.18 6.81
N ALA A 92 -8.97 -5.31 5.50
CA ALA A 92 -8.31 -4.45 4.52
C ALA A 92 -8.88 -3.02 4.43
N GLY A 93 -9.98 -2.71 5.11
CA GLY A 93 -10.68 -1.44 4.91
C GLY A 93 -11.07 -1.28 3.44
N ASP A 94 -10.79 -0.12 2.85
CA ASP A 94 -10.98 0.13 1.41
C ASP A 94 -9.91 -0.52 0.51
N GLY A 95 -8.90 -1.17 1.10
CA GLY A 95 -7.78 -1.82 0.42
C GLY A 95 -6.81 -0.85 -0.27
N ILE A 96 -7.03 0.45 -0.18
CA ILE A 96 -6.17 1.51 -0.75
C ILE A 96 -5.11 1.90 0.27
N GLU A 97 -5.50 2.00 1.55
CA GLU A 97 -4.58 2.18 2.67
C GLU A 97 -4.37 0.84 3.41
N CYS A 98 -3.42 0.02 2.95
CA CYS A 98 -3.06 -1.24 3.59
C CYS A 98 -1.65 -1.72 3.18
N ASN A 99 -1.10 -2.69 3.91
CA ASN A 99 0.27 -3.19 3.74
C ASN A 99 0.51 -3.90 2.39
N THR A 100 -0.53 -4.50 1.82
CA THR A 100 -0.43 -5.24 0.56
C THR A 100 -0.62 -4.36 -0.68
N ALA A 101 -1.21 -3.17 -0.54
CA ALA A 101 -1.57 -2.33 -1.69
C ALA A 101 -0.37 -1.91 -2.53
N ASN A 102 0.76 -1.52 -1.92
CA ASN A 102 1.97 -1.16 -2.67
C ASN A 102 2.55 -2.35 -3.45
N LEU A 103 2.54 -3.55 -2.86
CA LEU A 103 3.00 -4.77 -3.54
C LEU A 103 2.10 -5.12 -4.73
N ILE A 104 0.78 -4.96 -4.60
CA ILE A 104 -0.19 -5.20 -5.66
C ILE A 104 -0.02 -4.17 -6.79
N LEU A 105 -0.01 -2.88 -6.45
CA LEU A 105 -0.01 -1.78 -7.43
C LEU A 105 1.34 -1.59 -8.11
N ASN A 106 2.45 -1.68 -7.37
CA ASN A 106 3.78 -1.36 -7.90
C ASN A 106 4.60 -2.60 -8.26
N HIS A 107 4.31 -3.76 -7.66
CA HIS A 107 5.16 -4.96 -7.83
C HIS A 107 4.43 -6.18 -8.42
N GLY A 108 3.18 -6.00 -8.80
CA GLY A 108 2.38 -7.02 -9.51
C GLY A 108 2.11 -8.25 -8.66
N TRP A 109 1.86 -8.07 -7.36
CA TRP A 109 1.45 -9.15 -6.47
C TRP A 109 -0.02 -9.50 -6.66
N HIS A 110 -0.36 -10.77 -6.46
CA HIS A 110 -1.72 -11.27 -6.51
C HIS A 110 -2.32 -11.24 -5.09
N GLY A 111 -3.23 -10.28 -4.88
CA GLY A 111 -3.83 -10.03 -3.57
C GLY A 111 -5.21 -10.66 -3.37
N LEU A 112 -5.45 -11.16 -2.16
CA LEU A 112 -6.79 -11.34 -1.58
C LEU A 112 -6.97 -10.33 -0.44
N LEU A 113 -7.88 -9.39 -0.63
CA LEU A 113 -8.28 -8.43 0.39
C LEU A 113 -9.65 -8.83 0.94
N VAL A 114 -9.80 -8.78 2.26
CA VAL A 114 -11.04 -9.15 2.94
C VAL A 114 -11.41 -8.05 3.92
N ASP A 115 -12.64 -7.55 3.83
CA ASP A 115 -13.18 -6.60 4.80
C ASP A 115 -14.66 -6.92 5.11
N GLY A 116 -15.10 -6.57 6.32
CA GLY A 116 -16.48 -6.81 6.76
C GLY A 116 -17.47 -5.74 6.28
N ASP A 117 -16.98 -4.54 5.91
CA ASP A 117 -17.81 -3.43 5.46
C ASP A 117 -17.97 -3.44 3.94
N LYS A 118 -19.21 -3.59 3.48
CA LYS A 118 -19.54 -3.63 2.06
C LYS A 118 -19.16 -2.34 1.32
N ALA A 119 -19.30 -1.17 1.94
CA ALA A 119 -18.97 0.11 1.32
C ALA A 119 -17.46 0.25 1.07
N ASN A 120 -16.65 -0.22 2.02
CA ASN A 120 -15.19 -0.29 1.89
C ASN A 120 -14.79 -1.19 0.71
N VAL A 121 -15.31 -2.43 0.67
CA VAL A 121 -15.02 -3.39 -0.40
C VAL A 121 -15.43 -2.83 -1.77
N GLU A 122 -16.62 -2.24 -1.89
CA GLU A 122 -17.07 -1.63 -3.13
C GLU A 122 -16.18 -0.44 -3.57
N GLN A 123 -15.65 0.33 -2.62
CA GLN A 123 -14.71 1.41 -2.90
C GLN A 123 -13.40 0.86 -3.47
N GLY A 124 -12.81 -0.14 -2.82
CA GLY A 124 -11.59 -0.79 -3.27
C GLY A 124 -11.73 -1.41 -4.66
N ILE A 125 -12.82 -2.14 -4.92
CA ILE A 125 -13.10 -2.72 -6.25
C ILE A 125 -13.10 -1.64 -7.33
N ARG A 126 -13.77 -0.50 -7.09
CA ARG A 126 -13.79 0.62 -8.05
C ARG A 126 -12.41 1.23 -8.26
N PHE A 127 -11.60 1.32 -7.20
CA PHE A 127 -10.24 1.84 -7.28
C PHE A 127 -9.34 0.93 -8.13
N PHE A 128 -9.26 -0.36 -7.80
CA PHE A 128 -8.39 -1.30 -8.50
C PHE A 128 -8.81 -1.55 -9.95
N ALA A 129 -10.11 -1.45 -10.27
CA ALA A 129 -10.60 -1.55 -11.65
C ALA A 129 -10.16 -0.37 -12.54
N ARG A 130 -9.86 0.79 -11.94
CA ARG A 130 -9.45 2.02 -12.66
C ARG A 130 -7.93 2.20 -12.73
N SER A 131 -7.18 1.50 -11.88
CA SER A 131 -5.72 1.60 -11.86
C SER A 131 -5.11 0.88 -13.07
N LYS A 132 -4.21 1.57 -13.77
CA LYS A 132 -3.45 1.02 -14.91
C LYS A 132 -2.57 -0.17 -14.52
N HIS A 133 -2.25 -0.30 -13.24
CA HIS A 133 -1.38 -1.38 -12.75
C HIS A 133 -2.14 -2.67 -12.47
N THR A 134 -3.44 -2.57 -12.17
CA THR A 134 -4.26 -3.71 -11.75
C THR A 134 -5.42 -4.00 -12.69
N TYR A 135 -5.66 -3.21 -13.75
CA TYR A 135 -6.81 -3.43 -14.62
C TYR A 135 -6.85 -4.82 -15.28
N VAL A 136 -5.69 -5.42 -15.59
CA VAL A 136 -5.60 -6.77 -16.19
C VAL A 136 -5.82 -7.86 -15.14
N TYR A 137 -5.22 -7.67 -13.95
CA TYR A 137 -5.23 -8.62 -12.86
C TYR A 137 -5.51 -7.88 -11.54
N PRO A 138 -6.79 -7.52 -11.28
CA PRO A 138 -7.15 -6.86 -10.04
C PRO A 138 -7.05 -7.86 -8.89
N PRO A 139 -6.79 -7.40 -7.65
CA PRO A 139 -6.86 -8.28 -6.51
C PRO A 139 -8.31 -8.73 -6.27
N ARG A 140 -8.47 -9.89 -5.63
CA ARG A 140 -9.80 -10.33 -5.18
C ARG A 140 -10.16 -9.55 -3.92
N PHE A 141 -11.28 -8.85 -3.93
CA PHE A 141 -11.79 -8.14 -2.76
C PHE A 141 -13.11 -8.75 -2.31
N VAL A 142 -13.11 -9.36 -1.14
CA VAL A 142 -14.23 -10.13 -0.60
C VAL A 142 -14.83 -9.40 0.59
N CYS A 143 -16.15 -9.19 0.54
CA CYS A 143 -16.93 -8.72 1.68
C CYS A 143 -17.28 -9.90 2.58
N SER A 144 -16.57 -10.05 3.71
CA SER A 144 -16.82 -11.13 4.66
C SER A 144 -16.34 -10.77 6.05
N TRP A 145 -17.09 -11.19 7.08
CA TRP A 145 -16.65 -11.08 8.46
C TRP A 145 -15.63 -12.17 8.79
N VAL A 146 -14.41 -11.76 9.09
CA VAL A 146 -13.31 -12.68 9.40
C VAL A 146 -13.39 -13.14 10.84
N THR A 147 -13.38 -14.45 11.05
CA THR A 147 -13.33 -15.09 12.37
C THR A 147 -12.29 -16.20 12.34
N ARG A 148 -11.89 -16.67 13.52
CA ARG A 148 -11.05 -17.87 13.65
C ARG A 148 -11.64 -19.10 12.95
N GLY A 149 -12.97 -19.21 12.87
CA GLY A 149 -13.64 -20.35 12.23
C GLY A 149 -13.90 -20.18 10.74
N SER A 150 -13.82 -18.95 10.21
CA SER A 150 -14.14 -18.66 8.80
C SER A 150 -12.92 -18.37 7.94
N VAL A 151 -11.76 -18.05 8.53
CA VAL A 151 -10.58 -17.62 7.77
C VAL A 151 -10.13 -18.64 6.73
N ASP A 152 -9.99 -19.92 7.09
CA ASP A 152 -9.52 -20.97 6.17
C ASP A 152 -10.47 -21.19 4.98
N GLU A 153 -11.78 -21.11 5.23
CA GLU A 153 -12.81 -21.19 4.19
C GLU A 153 -12.72 -19.99 3.23
N ILE A 154 -12.56 -18.78 3.77
CA ILE A 154 -12.41 -17.56 2.96
C ILE A 154 -11.18 -17.66 2.04
N LEU A 155 -10.03 -18.12 2.57
CA LEU A 155 -8.81 -18.25 1.77
C LEU A 155 -8.97 -19.32 0.67
N SER A 156 -9.40 -20.52 1.05
CA SER A 156 -9.52 -21.65 0.12
C SER A 156 -10.57 -21.42 -0.97
N ALA A 157 -11.74 -20.86 -0.64
CA ALA A 157 -12.77 -20.50 -1.60
C ALA A 157 -12.30 -19.46 -2.64
N ASN A 158 -11.29 -18.66 -2.28
CA ASN A 158 -10.70 -17.66 -3.16
C ASN A 158 -9.41 -18.13 -3.86
N GLY A 159 -9.08 -19.42 -3.78
CA GLY A 159 -7.91 -19.99 -4.46
C GLY A 159 -6.58 -19.68 -3.77
N PHE A 160 -6.62 -19.15 -2.54
CA PHE A 160 -5.44 -18.94 -1.70
C PHE A 160 -5.27 -20.18 -0.83
N SER A 161 -4.51 -21.15 -1.36
CA SER A 161 -4.19 -22.40 -0.67
C SER A 161 -2.70 -22.72 -0.80
N GLY A 162 -2.15 -23.41 0.19
CA GLY A 162 -0.71 -23.66 0.27
C GLY A 162 0.07 -22.43 0.74
N GLU A 163 1.29 -22.27 0.21
CA GLU A 163 2.20 -21.19 0.62
C GLU A 163 1.72 -19.81 0.13
N ILE A 164 1.62 -18.88 1.07
CA ILE A 164 1.29 -17.47 0.90
C ILE A 164 2.54 -16.67 1.31
N ASP A 165 3.00 -15.76 0.46
CA ASP A 165 4.23 -15.00 0.70
C ASP A 165 4.05 -13.93 1.77
N LEU A 166 2.88 -13.28 1.81
CA LEU A 166 2.53 -12.28 2.82
C LEU A 166 1.11 -12.48 3.33
N LEU A 167 0.95 -12.64 4.64
CA LEU A 167 -0.32 -12.50 5.34
C LEU A 167 -0.25 -11.28 6.26
N SER A 168 -1.02 -10.25 5.95
CA SER A 168 -1.22 -9.07 6.80
C SER A 168 -2.58 -9.15 7.47
N LEU A 169 -2.63 -8.82 8.76
CA LEU A 169 -3.82 -8.84 9.57
C LEU A 169 -3.76 -7.71 10.59
N ASP A 170 -4.74 -6.81 10.52
CA ASP A 170 -4.93 -5.73 11.48
C ASP A 170 -6.35 -5.82 12.08
N LEU A 171 -6.46 -6.53 13.20
CA LEU A 171 -7.71 -6.70 13.92
C LEU A 171 -7.74 -5.79 15.14
N VAL A 172 -8.70 -4.87 15.15
CA VAL A 172 -9.06 -4.13 16.36
C VAL A 172 -10.10 -4.95 17.14
N SER A 173 -9.78 -5.31 18.38
CA SER A 173 -10.66 -6.09 19.27
C SER A 173 -11.83 -5.29 19.83
#